data_AF-A0A2H3DDE2-F1
#
_entry.id   AF-A0A2H3DDE2-F1
#
_cell.length_a   1.000
_cell.length_b   1.000
_cell.length_c   1.000
_cell.angle_alpha   90.00
_cell.angle_beta   90.00
_cell.angle_gamma   90.00
#
_symmetry.space_group_name_H-M   'P 1'
#
loop_
_entity.id
_entity.type
_entity.pdbx_description
1 polymer ?
#
loop_
_entity_poly.entity_id
_entity_poly.type
_entity_poly.pdbx_seq_one_letter_code
_entity_poly.pdbx_strand_id
1 'polypeptide(L)' 'NVYLRCGHAENLVPCEQANCKFSPFHPANCRPPSCHQTCWQYRRYPEQYSPNIDGYCPSC' A
#
# COMPACT_ATOMS: atom_id res chain seq x y z
N ASN A 1 1.11 7.02 -1.47
CA ASN A 1 0.97 8.49 -1.56
C ASN A 1 2.11 9.05 -2.37
N VAL A 2 1.82 9.96 -3.30
CA VAL A 2 2.81 10.53 -4.21
C VAL A 2 3.06 11.98 -3.80
N TYR A 3 4.29 12.32 -3.43
CA TYR A 3 4.68 13.68 -3.03
C TYR A 3 5.13 14.47 -4.26
N LEU A 4 4.37 15.47 -4.66
CA LEU A 4 4.57 16.19 -5.92
C LEU A 4 5.84 17.06 -5.92
N ARG A 5 6.33 17.51 -4.76
CA ARG A 5 7.49 18.42 -4.68
C ARG A 5 8.85 17.73 -4.77
N CYS A 6 8.91 16.45 -4.42
CA CYS A 6 10.11 15.62 -4.60
C CYS A 6 9.92 14.46 -5.59
N GLY A 7 8.69 14.22 -6.07
CA GLY A 7 8.37 13.09 -6.94
C GLY A 7 8.46 11.73 -6.25
N HIS A 8 8.66 11.70 -4.92
CA HIS A 8 8.77 10.46 -4.18
C HIS A 8 7.40 9.83 -3.96
N ALA A 9 7.29 8.55 -4.32
CA ALA A 9 6.16 7.72 -3.97
C ALA A 9 6.49 7.01 -2.65
N GLU A 10 5.94 7.48 -1.54
CA GLU A 10 5.94 6.69 -0.31
C GLU A 10 4.69 5.84 -0.27
N ASN A 11 4.89 4.55 -0.05
CA ASN A 11 3.78 3.65 0.19
C ASN A 11 3.25 3.87 1.61
N LEU A 12 2.50 4.95 1.82
CA LEU A 12 1.78 5.22 3.08
C LEU A 12 0.54 4.33 3.26
N VAL A 13 0.32 3.30 2.42
CA VAL A 13 -0.58 2.21 2.82
C VAL A 13 0.03 1.66 4.11
N PRO A 14 -0.66 1.73 5.26
CA PRO A 14 -0.13 1.20 6.50
C PRO A 14 0.04 -0.30 6.28
N CYS A 15 1.28 -0.71 5.99
CA CYS A 15 1.62 -2.10 5.81
C CYS A 15 1.67 -2.82 7.16
N GLU A 16 1.08 -2.24 8.21
CA GLU A 16 0.75 -2.92 9.46
C GLU A 16 -0.58 -3.67 9.36
N GLN A 17 -1.37 -3.50 8.29
CA GLN A 17 -2.60 -4.28 8.12
C GLN A 17 -2.33 -5.71 7.66
N ALA A 18 -3.12 -6.66 8.16
CA ALA A 18 -3.10 -8.08 7.79
C ALA A 18 -3.32 -8.36 6.30
N ASN A 19 -3.73 -7.34 5.53
CA ASN A 19 -3.99 -7.42 4.10
C ASN A 19 -2.82 -6.88 3.24
N CYS A 20 -1.67 -6.55 3.85
CA CYS A 20 -0.43 -6.21 3.15
C CYS A 20 0.51 -7.42 3.19
N LYS A 21 1.03 -7.88 2.03
CA LYS A 21 1.96 -9.03 1.95
C LYS A 21 3.21 -8.90 2.82
N PHE A 22 3.67 -7.66 3.02
CA PHE A 22 4.87 -7.34 3.79
C PHE A 22 4.57 -6.98 5.25
N SER A 23 3.31 -7.09 5.68
CA SER A 23 2.93 -6.80 7.06
C SER A 23 3.44 -7.87 8.02
N PRO A 24 3.94 -7.49 9.20
CA PRO A 24 4.21 -8.45 10.27
C PRO A 24 2.93 -9.15 10.76
N PHE A 25 1.76 -8.54 10.53
CA PHE A 25 0.45 -9.10 10.86
C PHE A 25 -0.19 -9.87 9.70
N HIS A 26 0.53 -10.07 8.60
CA HIS A 26 0.02 -10.80 7.46
C HIS A 26 -0.20 -12.28 7.81
N PRO A 27 -1.42 -12.83 7.68
CA PRO A 27 -1.69 -14.19 8.08
C PRO A 27 -1.02 -15.17 7.11
N ALA A 28 -0.35 -16.19 7.66
CA ALA A 28 0.24 -17.28 6.86
C ALA A 28 -0.81 -18.07 6.05
N ASN A 29 -2.10 -17.91 6.40
CA ASN A 29 -3.22 -18.47 5.65
C ASN A 29 -3.71 -17.58 4.49
N CYS A 30 -3.08 -16.43 4.23
CA CYS A 30 -3.33 -15.66 3.01
C CYS A 30 -2.73 -16.42 1.82
N ARG A 31 -3.49 -17.37 1.29
CA ARG A 31 -3.17 -18.15 0.09
C ARG A 31 -4.19 -17.85 -1.01
N PRO A 32 -3.83 -18.00 -2.30
CA PRO A 32 -4.79 -17.95 -3.39
C PRO A 32 -5.90 -18.99 -3.16
N PRO A 33 -7.18 -18.69 -3.51
CA PRO A 33 -7.67 -17.49 -4.19
C PRO A 33 -8.11 -16.34 -3.26
N SER A 34 -8.37 -16.61 -1.97
CA SER A 34 -8.86 -15.58 -1.02
C SER A 34 -7.90 -14.41 -0.85
N CYS A 35 -6.59 -14.67 -0.88
CA CYS A 35 -5.58 -13.61 -0.74
C CYS A 35 -5.65 -12.58 -1.89
N HIS A 36 -6.09 -12.97 -3.09
CA HIS A 36 -6.22 -12.03 -4.22
C HIS A 36 -7.39 -11.05 -4.06
N GLN A 37 -8.39 -11.40 -3.25
CA GLN A 37 -9.57 -10.58 -3.02
C GLN A 37 -9.36 -9.58 -1.86
N THR A 38 -8.53 -9.94 -0.89
CA THR A 38 -8.34 -9.15 0.34
C THR A 38 -7.02 -8.40 0.38
N CYS A 39 -5.98 -8.84 -0.32
CA CYS A 39 -4.67 -8.21 -0.24
C CYS A 39 -4.60 -6.93 -1.08
N TRP A 40 -4.11 -5.87 -0.45
CA TRP A 40 -3.97 -4.54 -1.05
C TRP A 40 -3.04 -4.52 -2.27
N GLN A 41 -2.07 -5.44 -2.35
CA GLN A 41 -1.19 -5.52 -3.52
C GLN A 41 -1.86 -6.13 -4.76
N TYR A 42 -2.95 -6.86 -4.59
CA TYR A 42 -3.74 -7.38 -5.72
C TYR A 42 -4.92 -6.46 -6.07
N ARG A 43 -5.21 -5.46 -5.22
CA ARG A 43 -6.18 -4.41 -5.53
C ARG A 43 -5.62 -3.52 -6.63
N ARG A 44 -6.22 -3.63 -7.82
CA ARG A 44 -5.86 -2.83 -8.99
C ARG A 44 -6.54 -1.46 -8.89
N TYR A 45 -6.08 -0.50 -9.67
CA TYR A 45 -6.80 0.75 -9.87
C TYR A 45 -8.30 0.49 -10.18
N PRO A 46 -9.26 1.24 -9.58
CA PRO A 46 -9.11 2.46 -8.78
C PRO A 46 -8.95 2.25 -7.26
N GLU A 47 -8.99 1.01 -6.76
CA GLU A 47 -8.94 0.71 -5.32
C GLU A 47 -7.58 1.04 -4.69
N GLN A 48 -6.52 1.11 -5.50
CA GLN A 48 -5.15 1.42 -5.07
C GLN A 48 -4.82 2.92 -5.09
N TYR A 49 -5.85 3.80 -5.08
CA TYR A 49 -5.67 5.25 -5.15
C TYR A 49 -4.59 5.73 -4.17
N SER A 50 -3.47 6.17 -4.71
CA SER A 50 -2.41 6.82 -3.95
C SER A 50 -2.66 8.33 -4.00
N PRO A 51 -3.16 8.95 -2.91
CA PRO A 51 -3.40 10.38 -2.91
C PRO A 51 -2.11 11.12 -3.24
N ASN A 52 -2.26 12.14 -4.09
CA ASN A 52 -1.20 13.05 -4.49
C ASN A 52 -1.12 14.13 -3.41
N ILE A 53 0.02 14.23 -2.74
CA ILE A 53 0.31 15.19 -1.68
C ILE A 53 1.17 16.29 -2.28
N ASP A 54 0.71 17.54 -2.27
CA ASP A 54 1.56 18.69 -2.58
C ASP A 54 2.50 18.98 -1.41
N GLY A 55 3.60 18.24 -1.31
CA GLY A 55 4.55 18.36 -0.22
C GLY A 55 5.85 17.60 -0.47
N TYR A 56 6.78 17.71 0.46
CA TYR A 56 7.99 16.90 0.54
C TYR A 56 7.73 15.69 1.46
N CYS A 57 8.32 14.54 1.16
CA CYS A 57 8.30 13.39 2.07
C CYS A 57 9.22 13.64 3.28
N PRO A 58 8.94 13.06 4.46
CA PRO A 58 9.73 13.23 5.68
C PRO A 58 11.19 12.72 5.58
N SER A 59 11.50 11.87 4.60
CA SER A 59 12.88 11.40 4.33
C SER A 59 13.67 12.30 3.35
N CYS A 60 13.12 13.45 2.96
CA CYS A 60 13.76 14.37 2.01
C CYS A 60 14.65 15.41 2.69
#